data_AF-A0A7V8AC11-F1
#
_entry.id   AF-A0A7V8AC11-F1
#
_cell.length_a   1.000
_cell.length_b   1.000
_cell.length_c   1.000
_cell.angle_alpha   90.00
_cell.angle_beta   90.00
_cell.angle_gamma   90.00
#
_symmetry.space_group_name_H-M   'P 1'
#
loop_
_entity.id
_entity.type
_entity.pdbx_description
1 polymer ?
#
loop_
_entity_poly.entity_id
_entity_poly.type
_entity_poly.pdbx_seq_one_letter_code
_entity_poly.pdbx_strand_id
1 'polypeptide(L)'
;MNSETQNKRPKIGGRNVGFGSGKGKKPSYIKRPKQAQEVLANLPNAEDIANIKAMIIYEDHASMVLNKPSGVASQGGSGVVGDLDFLLQAFTNPKGKKPKLVHRLDRETSGVVLAGKTLAATAFYGAEFAARRAHKTYYAIVAGKPETTEGEINFPIKRGKLKTALAMKH
;
A
#
# COMPACT_ATOMS: atom_id res chain seq x y z
N MET A 1 55.19 42.67 -3.70
CA MET A 1 55.38 41.23 -3.44
C MET A 1 54.23 40.50 -4.09
N ASN A 2 54.49 39.95 -5.28
CA ASN A 2 53.51 39.31 -6.16
C ASN A 2 53.37 37.83 -5.81
N SER A 3 52.18 37.27 -5.99
CA SER A 3 52.01 35.96 -6.64
C SER A 3 50.54 35.63 -6.91
N GLU A 4 50.04 36.09 -8.07
CA GLU A 4 48.94 35.47 -8.79
C GLU A 4 49.43 34.17 -9.44
N THR A 5 48.77 33.04 -9.15
CA THR A 5 49.02 31.76 -9.82
C THR A 5 48.02 31.55 -10.96
N GLN A 6 48.48 31.85 -12.17
CA GLN A 6 47.85 31.51 -13.44
C GLN A 6 47.83 29.98 -13.65
N ASN A 7 46.65 29.41 -13.88
CA ASN A 7 46.51 28.00 -14.25
C ASN A 7 46.40 27.88 -15.79
N LYS A 8 47.49 27.40 -16.40
CA LYS A 8 47.68 27.28 -17.86
C LYS A 8 46.97 26.02 -18.41
N ARG A 9 46.14 26.20 -19.44
CA ARG A 9 45.57 25.13 -20.27
C ARG A 9 46.65 24.55 -21.20
N PRO A 10 46.79 23.22 -21.37
CA PRO A 10 47.63 22.67 -22.43
C PRO A 10 46.88 22.64 -23.76
N LYS A 11 47.51 23.21 -24.80
CA LYS A 11 47.17 22.99 -26.22
C LYS A 11 47.91 21.75 -26.72
N ILE A 12 47.19 20.78 -27.28
CA ILE A 12 47.72 19.68 -28.10
C ILE A 12 46.66 19.55 -29.22
N GLY A 13 46.91 19.95 -30.46
CA GLY A 13 47.91 19.38 -31.36
C GLY A 13 47.16 18.47 -32.34
N GLY A 14 46.68 19.05 -33.44
CA GLY A 14 45.84 18.36 -34.42
C GLY A 14 46.58 17.24 -35.14
N ARG A 15 45.87 16.13 -35.37
CA ARG A 15 46.20 15.13 -36.38
C ARG A 15 44.90 14.63 -37.01
N ASN A 16 44.72 14.94 -38.28
CA ASN A 16 43.70 14.34 -39.14
C ASN A 16 44.03 12.87 -39.38
N VAL A 17 43.07 11.97 -39.14
CA VAL A 17 43.10 10.59 -39.64
C VAL A 17 41.68 10.14 -40.03
N GLY A 18 41.47 9.97 -41.34
CA GLY A 18 40.66 8.93 -41.98
C GLY A 18 39.16 8.83 -41.67
N PHE A 19 38.31 9.23 -42.63
CA PHE A 19 36.96 8.68 -42.78
C PHE A 19 37.06 7.21 -43.21
N GLY A 20 36.97 6.30 -42.26
CA GLY A 20 36.78 4.87 -42.49
C GLY A 20 35.34 4.47 -42.17
N SER A 21 34.65 3.83 -43.12
CA SER A 21 33.30 3.27 -42.96
C SER A 21 33.30 2.06 -42.01
N GLY A 22 33.39 2.31 -40.71
CA GLY A 22 33.27 1.28 -39.67
C GLY A 22 31.83 1.16 -39.19
N LYS A 23 31.21 -0.02 -39.35
CA LYS A 23 29.92 -0.36 -38.72
C LYS A 23 30.02 -0.20 -37.19
N GLY A 24 29.56 0.92 -36.66
CA GLY A 24 29.52 1.20 -35.23
C GLY A 24 28.62 0.19 -34.51
N LYS A 25 29.20 -0.66 -33.67
CA LYS A 25 28.45 -1.44 -32.68
C LYS A 25 27.76 -0.43 -31.74
N LYS A 26 26.42 -0.46 -31.72
CA LYS A 26 25.62 0.33 -30.77
C LYS A 26 26.12 0.08 -29.35
N PRO A 27 26.30 1.10 -28.50
CA PRO A 27 26.78 0.90 -27.14
C PRO A 27 25.83 -0.05 -26.40
N SER A 28 26.41 -1.08 -25.78
CA SER A 28 25.68 -2.08 -25.01
C SER A 28 24.93 -1.39 -23.88
N TYR A 29 23.61 -1.47 -23.97
CA TYR A 29 22.67 -0.92 -23.01
C TYR A 29 23.11 -1.28 -21.58
N ILE A 30 23.27 -0.25 -20.73
CA ILE A 30 23.46 -0.40 -19.29
C ILE A 30 22.37 -1.36 -18.80
N LYS A 31 22.75 -2.56 -18.36
CA LYS A 31 21.80 -3.48 -17.71
C LYS A 31 21.25 -2.74 -16.49
N ARG A 32 19.97 -2.35 -16.55
CA ARG A 32 19.27 -1.82 -15.37
C ARG A 32 19.41 -2.85 -14.25
N PRO A 33 19.75 -2.44 -13.01
CA PRO A 33 19.89 -3.39 -11.91
C PRO A 33 18.56 -4.14 -11.74
N LYS A 34 18.62 -5.49 -11.59
CA LYS A 34 17.44 -6.37 -11.40
C LYS A 34 16.48 -5.83 -10.34
N GLN A 35 17.02 -5.18 -9.31
CA GLN A 35 16.30 -4.56 -8.21
C GLN A 35 15.36 -3.43 -8.65
N ALA A 36 15.72 -2.62 -9.65
CA ALA A 36 14.83 -1.58 -10.17
C ALA A 36 13.67 -2.15 -11.00
N GLN A 37 13.84 -3.34 -11.59
CA GLN A 37 12.80 -4.05 -12.32
C GLN A 37 11.79 -4.71 -11.37
N GLU A 38 12.25 -5.30 -10.26
CA GLU A 38 11.39 -5.87 -9.22
C GLU A 38 10.61 -4.79 -8.45
N VAL A 39 11.19 -3.60 -8.24
CA VAL A 39 10.49 -2.47 -7.61
C VAL A 39 9.36 -1.93 -8.49
N LEU A 40 9.57 -1.83 -9.81
CA LEU A 40 8.51 -1.41 -10.74
C LEU A 40 7.39 -2.45 -10.87
N ALA A 41 7.69 -3.74 -10.68
CA ALA A 41 6.68 -4.80 -10.64
C ALA A 41 5.80 -4.76 -9.37
N ASN A 42 6.20 -3.99 -8.35
CA ASN A 42 5.55 -3.93 -7.04
C ASN A 42 4.85 -2.60 -6.75
N LEU A 43 4.61 -1.77 -7.77
CA LEU A 43 3.79 -0.55 -7.63
C LEU A 43 2.40 -0.77 -8.24
N PRO A 44 1.34 -0.19 -7.65
CA PRO A 44 0.01 -0.17 -8.26
C PRO A 44 0.05 0.41 -9.68
N ASN A 45 -0.64 -0.23 -10.61
CA ASN A 45 -0.76 0.26 -11.98
C ASN A 45 -1.78 1.44 -12.07
N ALA A 46 -1.97 2.02 -13.25
CA ALA A 46 -2.87 3.17 -13.41
C ALA A 46 -4.33 2.88 -13.05
N GLU A 47 -4.82 1.67 -13.35
CA GLU A 47 -6.17 1.22 -13.03
C GLU A 47 -6.32 1.02 -11.51
N ASP A 48 -5.35 0.38 -10.88
CA ASP A 48 -5.29 0.22 -9.42
C ASP A 48 -5.35 1.58 -8.70
N ILE A 49 -4.59 2.56 -9.20
CA ILE A 49 -4.57 3.93 -8.66
C ILE A 49 -5.93 4.61 -8.82
N ALA A 50 -6.58 4.45 -9.97
CA ALA A 50 -7.92 5.00 -10.18
C ALA A 50 -8.93 4.35 -9.23
N ASN A 51 -8.87 3.02 -9.09
CA ASN A 51 -9.76 2.24 -8.22
C ASN A 51 -9.62 2.64 -6.76
N ILE A 52 -8.40 2.69 -6.21
CA ILE A 52 -8.20 3.04 -4.79
C ILE A 52 -8.58 4.49 -4.50
N LYS A 53 -8.38 5.41 -5.46
CA LYS A 53 -8.85 6.80 -5.32
C LYS A 53 -10.37 6.89 -5.26
N ALA A 54 -11.08 6.09 -6.07
CA ALA A 54 -12.54 6.03 -6.04
C ALA A 54 -13.09 5.42 -4.73
N MET A 55 -12.27 4.68 -3.97
CA MET A 55 -12.66 4.16 -2.66
C MET A 55 -12.60 5.20 -1.54
N ILE A 56 -11.93 6.35 -1.73
CA ILE A 56 -11.79 7.37 -0.67
C ILE A 56 -13.15 8.02 -0.42
N ILE A 57 -13.63 7.90 0.81
CA ILE A 57 -14.87 8.56 1.27
C ILE A 57 -14.59 9.77 2.17
N TYR A 58 -13.39 9.84 2.76
CA TYR A 58 -12.93 10.99 3.52
C TYR A 58 -11.40 11.03 3.53
N GLU A 59 -10.81 12.20 3.42
CA GLU A 59 -9.36 12.40 3.52
C GLU A 59 -9.03 13.77 4.12
N ASP A 60 -8.09 13.79 5.06
CA ASP A 60 -7.47 15.02 5.57
C ASP A 60 -5.94 14.88 5.59
N HIS A 61 -5.24 15.76 6.31
CA HIS A 61 -3.78 15.71 6.40
C HIS A 61 -3.26 14.46 7.15
N ALA A 62 -3.99 13.98 8.15
CA ALA A 62 -3.60 12.91 9.06
C ALA A 62 -4.24 11.55 8.69
N SER A 63 -5.39 11.55 8.02
CA SER A 63 -6.30 10.43 7.92
C SER A 63 -6.83 10.21 6.51
N MET A 64 -7.11 8.96 6.19
CA MET A 64 -7.76 8.53 4.97
C MET A 64 -8.75 7.43 5.31
N VAL A 65 -9.99 7.58 4.87
CA VAL A 65 -11.07 6.61 5.10
C VAL A 65 -11.50 6.06 3.75
N LEU A 66 -11.50 4.74 3.66
CA LEU A 66 -11.73 3.99 2.43
C LEU A 66 -12.99 3.15 2.57
N ASN A 67 -13.83 3.13 1.53
CA ASN A 67 -14.87 2.14 1.35
C ASN A 67 -14.27 0.92 0.63
N LYS A 68 -13.84 -0.08 1.39
CA LYS A 68 -13.25 -1.31 0.85
C LYS A 68 -14.34 -2.17 0.21
N PRO A 69 -14.22 -2.55 -1.07
CA PRO A 69 -15.15 -3.50 -1.68
C PRO A 69 -14.96 -4.92 -1.09
N SER A 70 -15.98 -5.76 -1.24
CA SER A 70 -15.84 -7.19 -0.99
C SER A 70 -14.93 -7.83 -2.04
N GLY A 71 -14.28 -8.95 -1.69
CA GLY A 71 -13.30 -9.65 -2.52
C GLY A 71 -11.87 -9.14 -2.41
N VAL A 72 -11.66 -7.91 -1.89
CA VAL A 72 -10.34 -7.32 -1.67
C VAL A 72 -9.87 -7.58 -0.24
N ALA A 73 -8.71 -8.21 -0.07
CA ALA A 73 -8.12 -8.41 1.25
C ALA A 73 -7.61 -7.09 1.84
N SER A 74 -7.72 -6.90 3.15
CA SER A 74 -7.08 -5.73 3.78
C SER A 74 -5.56 -5.85 3.76
N GLN A 75 -5.04 -7.01 4.14
CA GLN A 75 -3.62 -7.38 4.12
C GLN A 75 -3.53 -8.89 3.80
N GLY A 76 -2.99 -9.23 2.64
CA GLY A 76 -2.90 -10.58 2.09
C GLY A 76 -1.66 -11.36 2.54
N GLY A 77 -0.69 -10.70 3.19
CA GLY A 77 0.59 -11.28 3.57
C GLY A 77 1.73 -10.82 2.64
N SER A 78 2.96 -11.23 2.96
CA SER A 78 4.14 -10.78 2.21
C SER A 78 4.08 -11.20 0.74
N GLY A 79 4.22 -10.24 -0.17
CA GLY A 79 4.26 -10.49 -1.62
C GLY A 79 2.90 -10.61 -2.31
N VAL A 80 1.80 -10.39 -1.60
CA VAL A 80 0.47 -10.32 -2.22
C VAL A 80 0.26 -8.94 -2.85
N VAL A 81 -0.08 -8.93 -4.14
CA VAL A 81 -0.47 -7.73 -4.89
C VAL A 81 -1.99 -7.61 -4.90
N GLY A 82 -2.49 -6.36 -5.01
CA GLY A 82 -3.93 -6.08 -5.11
C GLY A 82 -4.71 -6.10 -3.79
N ASP A 83 -4.05 -6.30 -2.65
CA ASP A 83 -4.66 -6.03 -1.35
C ASP A 83 -4.69 -4.53 -1.03
N LEU A 84 -5.51 -4.14 -0.05
CA LEU A 84 -5.71 -2.73 0.28
C LEU A 84 -4.41 -2.05 0.74
N ASP A 85 -3.57 -2.73 1.51
CA ASP A 85 -2.29 -2.20 2.00
C ASP A 85 -1.28 -1.96 0.86
N PHE A 86 -1.24 -2.86 -0.12
CA PHE A 86 -0.47 -2.70 -1.35
C PHE A 86 -0.95 -1.49 -2.14
N LEU A 87 -2.26 -1.34 -2.31
CA LEU A 87 -2.86 -0.22 -3.05
C LEU A 87 -2.56 1.14 -2.41
N LEU A 88 -2.35 1.21 -1.08
CA LEU A 88 -1.93 2.43 -0.40
C LEU A 88 -0.58 2.98 -0.86
N GLN A 89 0.23 2.18 -1.57
CA GLN A 89 1.46 2.68 -2.21
C GLN A 89 1.20 3.82 -3.21
N ALA A 90 -0.02 3.90 -3.77
CA ALA A 90 -0.46 4.99 -4.63
C ALA A 90 -0.40 6.37 -3.94
N PHE A 91 -0.38 6.40 -2.61
CA PHE A 91 -0.36 7.61 -1.77
C PHE A 91 0.96 7.81 -1.04
N THR A 92 2.03 7.18 -1.53
CA THR A 92 3.38 7.37 -0.97
C THR A 92 3.79 8.83 -1.08
N ASN A 93 4.11 9.45 0.06
CA ASN A 93 4.52 10.85 0.10
C ASN A 93 5.96 11.05 -0.41
N PRO A 94 6.42 12.30 -0.62
CA PRO A 94 7.80 12.58 -1.09
C PRO A 94 8.91 12.06 -0.16
N LYS A 95 8.59 11.74 1.09
CA LYS A 95 9.51 11.13 2.07
C LYS A 95 9.50 9.59 2.00
N GLY A 96 8.86 9.00 0.98
CA GLY A 96 8.79 7.55 0.79
C GLY A 96 7.86 6.82 1.76
N LYS A 97 6.97 7.53 2.46
CA LYS A 97 6.04 6.92 3.44
C LYS A 97 4.64 6.85 2.84
N LYS A 98 4.10 5.64 2.73
CA LYS A 98 2.69 5.38 2.41
C LYS A 98 1.81 5.47 3.67
N PRO A 99 0.50 5.76 3.52
CA PRO A 99 -0.46 5.58 4.60
C PRO A 99 -0.46 4.13 5.10
N LYS A 100 -0.83 3.93 6.37
CA LYS A 100 -0.89 2.62 7.01
C LYS A 100 -2.30 2.33 7.51
N LEU A 101 -2.79 1.13 7.22
CA LEU A 101 -4.06 0.65 7.76
C LEU A 101 -4.01 0.62 9.30
N VAL A 102 -5.07 1.11 9.93
CA VAL A 102 -5.26 1.09 11.39
C VAL A 102 -5.91 -0.21 11.84
N HIS A 103 -6.84 -0.72 11.03
CA HIS A 103 -7.53 -1.98 11.27
C HIS A 103 -7.79 -2.70 9.94
N ARG A 104 -8.32 -3.91 10.02
CA ARG A 104 -8.65 -4.74 8.86
C ARG A 104 -10.12 -5.11 8.84
N LEU A 105 -10.61 -5.34 7.64
CA LEU A 105 -11.80 -6.13 7.33
C LEU A 105 -11.38 -7.41 6.61
N ASP A 106 -12.18 -8.47 6.74
CA ASP A 106 -11.92 -9.70 5.99
C ASP A 106 -12.12 -9.49 4.48
N ARG A 107 -11.58 -10.42 3.68
CA ARG A 107 -11.60 -10.31 2.22
C ARG A 107 -13.02 -10.18 1.69
N GLU A 108 -13.94 -11.00 2.20
CA GLU A 108 -15.35 -11.04 1.78
C GLU A 108 -16.23 -10.00 2.49
N THR A 109 -15.65 -9.11 3.31
CA THR A 109 -16.39 -8.07 4.03
C THR A 109 -16.17 -6.73 3.35
N SER A 110 -17.23 -6.09 2.86
CA SER A 110 -17.17 -4.69 2.42
C SER A 110 -17.28 -3.73 3.60
N GLY A 111 -16.87 -2.48 3.39
CA GLY A 111 -17.16 -1.39 4.31
C GLY A 111 -15.96 -0.51 4.63
N VAL A 112 -16.11 0.25 5.71
CA VAL A 112 -15.21 1.36 6.05
C VAL A 112 -13.91 0.86 6.67
N VAL A 113 -12.78 1.33 6.15
CA VAL A 113 -11.44 1.09 6.69
C VAL A 113 -10.69 2.40 6.86
N LEU A 114 -10.06 2.58 8.03
CA LEU A 114 -9.24 3.74 8.36
C LEU A 114 -7.75 3.48 8.09
N ALA A 115 -7.10 4.43 7.44
CA ALA A 115 -5.66 4.51 7.26
C ALA A 115 -5.11 5.84 7.82
N GLY A 116 -3.98 5.76 8.53
CA GLY A 116 -3.24 6.95 8.98
C GLY A 116 -2.18 7.35 7.95
N LYS A 117 -2.18 8.62 7.54
CA LYS A 117 -1.20 9.23 6.62
C LYS A 117 0.10 9.66 7.32
N THR A 118 0.07 9.74 8.66
CA THR A 118 1.23 10.04 9.50
C THR A 118 1.43 8.97 10.57
N LEU A 119 2.67 8.82 11.05
CA LEU A 119 2.97 7.87 12.12
C LEU A 119 2.18 8.17 13.41
N ALA A 120 2.07 9.45 13.77
CA ALA A 120 1.32 9.89 14.94
C ALA A 120 -0.17 9.52 14.82
N ALA A 121 -0.78 9.74 13.65
CA ALA A 121 -2.17 9.39 13.40
C ALA A 121 -2.40 7.88 13.47
N THR A 122 -1.55 7.07 12.82
CA THR A 122 -1.65 5.61 12.89
C THR A 122 -1.53 5.10 14.33
N ALA A 123 -0.61 5.65 15.13
CA ALA A 123 -0.44 5.27 16.52
C ALA A 123 -1.67 5.66 17.37
N PHE A 124 -2.16 6.89 17.21
CA PHE A 124 -3.35 7.38 17.92
C PHE A 124 -4.57 6.51 17.61
N TYR A 125 -4.94 6.37 16.35
CA TYR A 125 -6.11 5.57 15.98
C TYR A 125 -5.93 4.09 16.32
N GLY A 126 -4.72 3.54 16.17
CA GLY A 126 -4.43 2.17 16.60
C GLY A 126 -4.71 1.96 18.09
N ALA A 127 -4.34 2.92 18.94
CA ALA A 127 -4.64 2.89 20.37
C ALA A 127 -6.15 2.98 20.65
N GLU A 128 -6.89 3.83 19.93
CA GLU A 128 -8.36 3.94 20.06
C GLU A 128 -9.07 2.61 19.71
N PHE A 129 -8.62 1.93 18.65
CA PHE A 129 -9.14 0.63 18.26
C PHE A 129 -8.77 -0.47 19.26
N ALA A 130 -7.52 -0.49 19.74
CA ALA A 130 -7.04 -1.45 20.72
C ALA A 130 -7.78 -1.30 22.07
N ALA A 131 -8.05 -0.07 22.48
CA ALA A 131 -8.81 0.25 23.68
C ALA A 131 -10.34 0.05 23.53
N ARG A 132 -10.81 -0.40 22.36
CA ARG A 132 -12.25 -0.58 22.04
C ARG A 132 -13.10 0.70 22.19
N ARG A 133 -12.50 1.88 22.03
CA ARG A 133 -13.21 3.18 22.05
C ARG A 133 -13.84 3.52 20.70
N ALA A 134 -13.33 2.92 19.62
CA ALA A 134 -13.95 3.05 18.30
C ALA A 134 -15.25 2.22 18.22
N HIS A 135 -16.38 2.90 18.07
CA HIS A 135 -17.67 2.27 17.80
C HIS A 135 -17.74 1.83 16.33
N LYS A 136 -18.12 0.57 16.10
CA LYS A 136 -18.22 -0.02 14.77
C LYS A 136 -19.59 -0.67 14.62
N THR A 137 -20.34 -0.24 13.61
CA THR A 137 -21.66 -0.78 13.29
C THR A 137 -21.59 -1.48 11.95
N TYR A 138 -22.13 -2.70 11.89
CA TYR A 138 -22.13 -3.53 10.69
C TYR A 138 -23.55 -3.93 10.34
N TYR A 139 -23.86 -3.89 9.04
CA TYR A 139 -25.04 -4.54 8.51
C TYR A 139 -24.65 -5.94 8.05
N ALA A 140 -25.47 -6.92 8.40
CA ALA A 140 -25.28 -8.31 8.02
C ALA A 140 -26.60 -8.94 7.59
N ILE A 141 -26.52 -9.84 6.62
CA ILE A 141 -27.63 -10.74 6.26
C ILE A 141 -27.30 -12.08 6.92
N VAL A 142 -28.27 -12.61 7.67
CA VAL A 142 -28.12 -13.87 8.40
C VAL A 142 -29.00 -14.96 7.80
N ALA A 143 -28.57 -16.21 7.93
CA ALA A 143 -29.41 -17.35 7.58
C ALA A 143 -30.44 -17.58 8.70
N GLY A 144 -31.73 -17.60 8.33
CA GLY A 144 -32.82 -17.73 9.29
C GLY A 144 -33.26 -16.39 9.89
N LYS A 145 -34.29 -16.43 10.73
CA LYS A 145 -34.83 -15.28 11.44
C LYS A 145 -34.36 -15.33 12.90
N PRO A 146 -33.64 -14.31 13.41
CA PRO A 146 -33.38 -14.19 14.83
C PRO A 146 -34.68 -14.21 15.64
N GLU A 147 -34.69 -14.95 16.74
CA GLU A 147 -35.88 -15.04 17.61
C GLU A 147 -36.19 -13.70 18.30
N THR A 148 -35.15 -12.93 18.60
CA THR A 148 -35.24 -11.61 19.21
C THR A 148 -34.78 -10.51 18.24
N THR A 149 -35.26 -9.28 18.45
CA THR A 149 -34.86 -8.10 17.68
C THR A 149 -33.50 -7.54 18.10
N GLU A 150 -33.02 -7.92 19.28
CA GLU A 150 -31.72 -7.54 19.84
C GLU A 150 -31.16 -8.67 20.73
N GLY A 151 -29.84 -8.62 20.98
CA GLY A 151 -29.15 -9.57 21.83
C GLY A 151 -27.64 -9.34 21.84
N GLU A 152 -26.94 -10.01 22.75
CA GLU A 152 -25.48 -9.96 22.87
C GLU A 152 -24.88 -11.35 22.66
N ILE A 153 -23.86 -11.44 21.82
CA ILE A 153 -23.05 -12.65 21.65
C ILE A 153 -21.72 -12.41 22.35
N ASN A 154 -21.58 -12.91 23.57
CA ASN A 154 -20.37 -12.79 24.38
C ASN A 154 -19.71 -14.16 24.60
N PHE A 155 -19.01 -14.65 23.58
CA PHE A 155 -18.28 -15.92 23.63
C PHE A 155 -16.83 -15.75 23.15
N PRO A 156 -15.86 -16.45 23.75
CA PRO A 156 -14.47 -16.40 23.31
C PRO A 156 -14.31 -17.03 21.93
N ILE A 157 -13.69 -16.29 21.01
CA ILE A 157 -13.36 -16.81 19.68
C ILE A 157 -12.07 -17.64 19.77
N LYS A 158 -12.15 -18.93 19.44
CA LYS A 158 -11.00 -19.83 19.32
C LYS A 158 -10.80 -20.25 17.88
N ARG A 159 -9.55 -20.39 17.47
CA ARG A 159 -9.21 -21.02 16.18
C ARG A 159 -9.56 -22.51 16.25
N GLY A 160 -10.43 -22.97 15.36
CA GLY A 160 -10.86 -24.38 15.32
C GLY A 160 -11.32 -24.79 13.92
N LYS A 161 -11.44 -26.09 13.68
CA LYS A 161 -12.15 -26.61 12.51
C LYS A 161 -13.64 -26.46 12.78
N LEU A 162 -14.39 -25.84 11.87
CA LEU A 162 -15.85 -25.81 11.94
C LEU A 162 -16.34 -27.27 11.99
N LYS A 163 -16.89 -27.69 13.13
CA LYS A 163 -17.79 -28.84 13.17
C LYS A 163 -19.14 -28.29 12.76
N THR A 164 -19.69 -28.78 11.65
CA THR A 164 -21.04 -28.44 11.18
C THR A 164 -22.02 -28.65 12.33
N ALA A 165 -22.86 -27.64 12.59
CA ALA A 165 -23.89 -27.56 13.63
C ALA A 165 -23.42 -27.50 15.09
N LEU A 166 -23.35 -26.29 15.64
CA LEU A 166 -23.50 -26.08 17.08
C LEU A 166 -25.00 -26.09 17.39
N ALA A 167 -25.53 -27.20 17.90
CA ALA A 167 -26.86 -27.22 18.47
C ALA A 167 -26.82 -26.37 19.75
N MET A 168 -27.49 -25.21 19.73
CA MET A 168 -27.79 -24.45 20.94
C MET A 168 -28.80 -25.26 21.74
N LYS A 169 -28.37 -25.82 22.88
CA LYS A 169 -29.31 -26.31 23.90
C LYS A 169 -29.78 -25.10 24.70
N HIS A 170 -31.11 -24.92 24.73
CA HIS A 170 -31.81 -24.04 25.66
C HIS A 170 -31.50 -24.41 27.12
#